data_AF-A0A935RY02-F1
#
_entry.id   AF-A0A935RY02-F1
#
_cell.length_a   1.000
_cell.length_b   1.000
_cell.length_c   1.000
_cell.angle_alpha   90.00
_cell.angle_beta   90.00
_cell.angle_gamma   90.00
#
_symmetry.space_group_name_H-M   'P 1'
#
loop_
_entity.id
_entity.type
_entity.pdbx_description
1 polymer ?
#
loop_
_entity_poly.entity_id
_entity_poly.type
_entity_poly.pdbx_seq_one_letter_code
_entity_poly.pdbx_strand_id
1 'polypeptide(L)'
;MRAKACIFAGDIPEGSKVRFMKANFDRLIDAASQAANISVTDFNIMKPSLAILVSCVGRKLILSDRIDEEVEAVKDVLGSQTTICGFYSYGEISPLLKGTSCELHNQTMTITCLSEE
;
A
#
# COMPACT_ATOMS: atom_id res chain seq x y z
N MET A 1 -29.52 -7.07 -9.73
CA MET A 1 -29.21 -6.98 -11.17
C MET A 1 -27.72 -7.21 -11.37
N ARG A 2 -27.30 -8.28 -12.06
CA ARG A 2 -25.90 -8.47 -12.46
C ARG A 2 -25.66 -7.71 -13.76
N ALA A 3 -25.06 -6.53 -13.70
CA ALA A 3 -24.63 -5.84 -14.91
C ALA A 3 -23.49 -6.64 -15.57
N LYS A 4 -23.65 -7.02 -16.84
CA LYS A 4 -22.56 -7.55 -17.68
C LYS A 4 -21.68 -6.38 -18.19
N ALA A 5 -21.19 -5.56 -17.27
CA ALA A 5 -20.42 -4.37 -17.58
C ALA A 5 -19.16 -4.32 -16.70
N CYS A 6 -18.06 -3.85 -17.27
CA CYS A 6 -16.88 -3.48 -16.52
C CYS A 6 -17.04 -2.01 -16.11
N ILE A 7 -17.05 -1.74 -14.81
CA ILE A 7 -17.14 -0.37 -14.27
C ILE A 7 -15.73 0.06 -13.89
N PHE A 8 -15.28 1.18 -14.43
CA PHE A 8 -13.98 1.76 -14.10
C PHE A 8 -14.16 2.84 -13.02
N ALA A 9 -13.14 3.01 -12.18
CA ALA A 9 -13.15 4.01 -11.10
C ALA A 9 -12.98 5.45 -11.61
N GLY A 10 -12.67 5.63 -12.90
CA GLY A 10 -12.53 6.92 -13.56
C GLY A 10 -12.81 6.81 -15.05
N ASP A 11 -12.75 7.95 -15.73
CA ASP A 11 -13.06 8.03 -17.16
C ASP A 11 -11.99 7.36 -18.02
N ILE A 12 -12.43 6.63 -19.05
CA ILE A 12 -11.56 6.06 -20.08
C ILE A 12 -11.98 6.64 -21.42
N PRO A 13 -11.13 7.45 -22.08
CA PRO A 13 -11.45 8.01 -23.40
C PRO A 13 -11.71 6.93 -24.45
N GLU A 14 -12.62 7.19 -25.38
CA GLU A 14 -12.87 6.30 -26.51
C GLU A 14 -11.59 6.07 -27.35
N GLY A 15 -11.41 4.83 -27.82
CA GLY A 15 -10.21 4.43 -28.56
C GLY A 15 -8.97 4.11 -27.69
N SER A 16 -9.07 4.24 -26.35
CA SER A 16 -7.99 3.87 -25.44
C SER A 16 -7.62 2.38 -25.54
N LYS A 17 -6.32 2.10 -25.54
CA LYS A 17 -5.81 0.73 -25.38
C LYS A 17 -5.73 0.39 -23.90
N VAL A 18 -6.57 -0.54 -23.45
CA VAL A 18 -6.56 -1.03 -22.07
C VAL A 18 -5.83 -2.37 -21.97
N ARG A 19 -5.23 -2.63 -20.81
CA ARG A 19 -4.65 -3.93 -20.46
C ARG A 19 -5.25 -4.39 -19.15
N PHE A 20 -5.80 -5.59 -19.13
CA PHE A 20 -6.24 -6.21 -17.88
C PHE A 20 -5.03 -6.67 -17.08
N MET A 21 -5.02 -6.31 -15.81
CA MET A 21 -4.06 -6.82 -14.83
C MET A 21 -4.75 -7.85 -13.96
N LYS A 22 -4.05 -8.93 -13.65
CA LYS A 22 -4.45 -9.90 -12.63
C LYS A 22 -3.57 -9.68 -11.42
N ALA A 23 -4.18 -9.44 -10.27
CA ALA A 23 -3.45 -9.34 -9.02
C ALA A 23 -2.77 -10.67 -8.70
N ASN A 24 -1.57 -10.58 -8.13
CA ASN A 24 -0.85 -11.69 -7.54
C ASN A 24 -0.74 -11.39 -6.04
N PHE A 25 -1.35 -12.23 -5.22
CA PHE A 25 -1.43 -12.03 -3.76
C PHE A 25 -0.05 -11.92 -3.13
N ASP A 26 0.88 -12.80 -3.51
CA ASP A 26 2.22 -12.84 -2.95
C ASP A 26 2.98 -11.56 -3.30
N ARG A 27 2.80 -11.05 -4.54
CA ARG A 27 3.37 -9.75 -4.92
C ARG A 27 2.80 -8.57 -4.15
N LEU A 28 1.54 -8.63 -3.70
CA LEU A 28 0.97 -7.58 -2.84
C LEU A 28 1.63 -7.62 -1.46
N ILE A 29 1.77 -8.80 -0.87
CA ILE A 29 2.43 -8.99 0.42
C ILE A 29 3.90 -8.55 0.34
N ASP A 30 4.63 -8.98 -0.69
CA ASP A 30 6.02 -8.55 -0.95
C ASP A 30 6.13 -7.03 -1.07
N ALA A 31 5.15 -6.38 -1.72
CA ALA A 31 5.12 -4.92 -1.84
C ALA A 31 4.90 -4.22 -0.49
N ALA A 32 4.19 -4.83 0.46
CA ALA A 32 4.03 -4.29 1.82
C ALA A 32 5.37 -4.35 2.58
N SER A 33 6.10 -5.46 2.51
CA SER A 33 7.46 -5.55 3.06
C SER A 33 8.41 -4.54 2.41
N GLN A 34 8.32 -4.34 1.09
CA GLN A 34 9.14 -3.33 0.40
C GLN A 34 8.83 -1.92 0.89
N ALA A 35 7.55 -1.56 1.07
CA ALA A 35 7.16 -0.27 1.63
C ALA A 35 7.75 -0.06 3.03
N ALA A 36 7.78 -1.11 3.86
CA ALA A 36 8.37 -1.05 5.21
C ALA A 36 9.90 -0.85 5.17
N ASN A 37 10.59 -1.52 4.24
CA ASN A 37 12.03 -1.34 4.05
C ASN A 37 12.36 0.08 3.59
N ILE A 38 11.59 0.64 2.66
CA ILE A 38 11.76 2.01 2.18
C ILE A 38 11.56 3.01 3.33
N SER A 39 10.52 2.82 4.16
CA SER A 39 10.20 3.76 5.24
C SER A 39 11.28 3.85 6.32
N VAL A 40 12.08 2.81 6.55
CA VAL A 40 13.21 2.84 7.51
C VAL A 40 14.52 3.29 6.87
N THR A 41 14.75 2.92 5.60
CA THR A 41 16.01 3.22 4.89
C THR A 41 16.15 4.71 4.59
N ASP A 42 15.09 5.36 4.11
CA ASP A 42 15.12 6.75 3.65
C ASP A 42 15.37 7.77 4.78
N PHE A 43 15.12 7.37 6.03
CA PHE A 43 15.22 8.21 7.22
C PHE A 43 16.30 7.74 8.21
N ASN A 44 17.06 6.69 7.87
CA ASN A 44 18.06 6.06 8.74
C ASN A 44 17.50 5.71 10.14
N ILE A 45 16.21 5.37 10.21
CA ILE A 45 15.53 5.01 11.45
C ILE A 45 15.75 3.53 11.67
N MET A 46 16.60 3.16 12.64
CA MET A 46 16.83 1.73 12.91
C MET A 46 15.65 1.05 13.60
N LYS A 47 14.87 1.78 14.42
CA LYS A 47 13.75 1.23 15.20
C LYS A 47 12.68 2.30 15.44
N PRO A 48 11.64 2.41 14.60
CA PRO A 48 10.57 3.35 14.86
C PRO A 48 9.75 2.92 16.08
N SER A 49 9.34 3.88 16.91
CA SER A 49 8.45 3.63 18.05
C SER A 49 7.01 3.36 17.56
N LEU A 50 6.59 4.06 16.50
CA LEU A 50 5.27 3.92 15.88
C LEU A 50 5.38 3.84 14.36
N ALA A 51 4.61 2.95 13.75
CA ALA A 51 4.38 2.92 12.32
C ALA A 51 2.88 2.99 12.00
N ILE A 52 2.51 3.92 11.12
CA ILE A 52 1.15 4.13 10.64
C ILE A 52 1.04 3.59 9.22
N LEU A 53 0.23 2.56 9.03
CA LEU A 53 0.01 1.87 7.77
C LEU A 53 -1.29 2.41 7.14
N VAL A 54 -1.16 3.02 5.97
CA VAL A 54 -2.30 3.44 5.15
C VAL A 54 -2.32 2.56 3.91
N SER A 55 -3.26 1.62 3.86
CA SER A 55 -3.36 0.64 2.77
C SER A 55 -4.59 0.92 1.92
N CYS A 56 -4.47 0.81 0.59
CA CYS A 56 -5.62 0.98 -0.29
C CYS A 56 -6.66 -0.14 -0.04
N VAL A 57 -7.94 0.20 0.09
CA VAL A 57 -9.04 -0.76 0.28
C VAL A 57 -9.11 -1.80 -0.84
N GLY A 58 -8.61 -1.46 -2.03
CA GLY A 58 -8.46 -2.41 -3.13
C GLY A 58 -7.62 -3.63 -2.75
N ARG A 59 -6.57 -3.44 -1.95
CA ARG A 59 -5.70 -4.52 -1.45
C ARG A 59 -6.45 -5.39 -0.45
N LYS A 60 -7.24 -4.78 0.45
CA LYS A 60 -8.14 -5.48 1.37
C LYS A 60 -9.09 -6.41 0.63
N LEU A 61 -9.75 -5.90 -0.40
CA LEU A 61 -10.72 -6.64 -1.20
C LEU A 61 -10.08 -7.79 -1.98
N ILE A 62 -8.85 -7.59 -2.46
CA ILE A 62 -8.11 -8.64 -3.16
C ILE A 62 -7.66 -9.70 -2.14
N LEU A 63 -6.93 -9.32 -1.09
CA LEU A 63 -6.32 -10.25 -0.14
C LEU A 63 -7.34 -11.05 0.69
N SER A 64 -8.53 -10.49 0.96
CA SER A 64 -9.60 -11.13 1.75
C SER A 64 -9.08 -11.76 3.04
N ASP A 65 -9.02 -13.08 3.13
CA ASP A 65 -8.63 -13.79 4.36
C ASP A 65 -7.11 -13.71 4.62
N ARG A 66 -6.32 -13.22 3.65
CA ARG A 66 -4.87 -13.02 3.75
C ARG A 66 -4.48 -11.59 4.16
N ILE A 67 -5.42 -10.79 4.64
CA ILE A 67 -5.13 -9.42 5.11
C ILE A 67 -4.05 -9.40 6.19
N ASP A 68 -4.10 -10.35 7.13
CA ASP A 68 -3.16 -10.38 8.25
C ASP A 68 -1.72 -10.61 7.78
N GLU A 69 -1.52 -11.34 6.68
CA GLU A 69 -0.20 -11.56 6.08
C GLU A 69 0.43 -10.26 5.58
N GLU A 70 -0.36 -9.31 5.08
CA GLU A 70 0.14 -8.00 4.68
C GLU A 70 0.67 -7.21 5.88
N VAL A 71 0.01 -7.30 7.04
CA VAL A 71 0.43 -6.58 8.26
C VAL A 71 1.63 -7.25 8.91
N GLU A 72 1.64 -8.59 8.98
CA GLU A 72 2.78 -9.34 9.53
C GLU A 72 4.04 -9.14 8.65
N ALA A 73 3.90 -9.08 7.33
CA ALA A 73 5.00 -8.79 6.41
C ALA A 73 5.66 -7.41 6.63
N VAL A 74 4.91 -6.42 7.13
CA VAL A 74 5.45 -5.12 7.59
C VAL A 74 6.13 -5.26 8.95
N LYS A 75 5.48 -5.96 9.87
CA LYS A 75 5.98 -6.17 11.25
C LYS A 75 7.29 -6.95 11.29
N ASP A 76 7.48 -7.92 10.40
CA ASP A 76 8.72 -8.68 10.27
C ASP A 76 9.90 -7.77 9.88
N VAL A 77 9.64 -6.70 9.12
CA VAL A 77 10.66 -5.71 8.73
C VAL A 77 10.93 -4.71 9.85
N LEU A 78 9.88 -4.16 10.47
CA LEU A 78 10.01 -3.10 11.48
C LEU A 78 10.41 -3.63 12.87
N GLY A 79 10.13 -4.91 13.14
CA GLY A 79 10.42 -5.58 14.39
C GLY A 79 9.30 -5.48 15.43
N SER A 80 9.32 -6.38 16.40
CA SER A 80 8.25 -6.55 17.40
C SER A 80 8.12 -5.42 18.42
N GLN A 81 9.08 -4.50 18.48
CA GLN A 81 9.05 -3.35 19.40
C GLN A 81 8.30 -2.15 18.80
N THR A 82 8.14 -2.09 17.47
CA THR A 82 7.41 -1.02 16.80
C THR A 82 5.92 -1.21 17.04
N THR A 83 5.26 -0.19 17.58
CA THR A 83 3.79 -0.16 17.62
C THR A 83 3.28 0.05 16.21
N ILE A 84 2.36 -0.82 15.76
CA ILE A 84 1.77 -0.75 14.41
C ILE A 84 0.29 -0.40 14.53
N CYS A 85 -0.13 0.64 13.83
CA CYS A 85 -1.54 0.98 13.67
C CYS A 85 -1.81 1.44 12.23
N GLY A 86 -3.07 1.60 11.86
CA GLY A 86 -3.40 1.97 10.50
C GLY A 86 -4.87 1.87 10.15
N PHE A 87 -5.17 2.13 8.88
CA PHE A 87 -6.51 2.01 8.32
C PHE A 87 -6.47 1.83 6.80
N TYR A 88 -7.61 1.45 6.23
CA TYR A 88 -7.77 1.35 4.79
C TYR A 88 -8.29 2.65 4.18
N SER A 89 -7.66 3.10 3.10
CA SER A 89 -7.99 4.31 2.35
C SER A 89 -8.65 3.98 1.00
N TYR A 90 -9.22 4.99 0.33
CA TYR A 90 -9.68 4.89 -1.06
C TYR A 90 -8.66 5.47 -2.06
N GLY A 91 -7.37 5.33 -1.76
CA GLY A 91 -6.26 5.83 -2.56
C GLY A 91 -5.37 6.77 -1.76
N GLU A 92 -4.10 6.84 -2.14
CA GLU A 92 -3.08 7.64 -1.48
C GLU A 92 -2.59 8.76 -2.40
N ILE A 93 -2.38 9.97 -1.86
CA ILE A 93 -1.75 11.07 -2.60
C ILE A 93 -0.36 11.29 -2.01
N SER A 94 0.67 10.92 -2.77
CA SER A 94 2.06 11.08 -2.34
C SER A 94 2.99 11.15 -3.55
N PRO A 95 4.22 11.67 -3.39
CA PRO A 95 5.25 11.41 -4.40
C PRO A 95 5.62 9.92 -4.39
N LEU A 96 5.91 9.37 -5.57
CA LEU A 96 6.41 7.98 -5.68
C LEU A 96 7.89 7.88 -5.29
N LEU A 97 8.66 8.91 -5.62
CA LEU A 97 10.07 9.04 -5.28
C LEU A 97 10.30 10.36 -4.56
N LYS A 98 11.25 10.39 -3.64
CA LYS A 98 11.59 11.60 -2.90
C LYS A 98 11.89 12.76 -3.86
N GLY A 99 11.16 13.87 -3.69
CA GLY A 99 11.32 15.08 -4.48
C GLY A 99 10.54 15.15 -5.80
N THR A 100 9.67 14.19 -6.12
CA THR A 100 8.78 14.26 -7.29
C THR A 100 7.44 14.95 -6.97
N SER A 101 6.63 15.22 -7.99
CA SER A 101 5.22 15.60 -7.80
C SER A 101 4.45 14.52 -7.07
N CYS A 102 3.41 14.93 -6.35
CA CYS A 102 2.43 14.00 -5.81
C CYS A 102 1.53 13.49 -6.93
N GLU A 103 1.26 12.19 -6.90
CA GLU A 103 0.33 11.52 -7.81
C GLU A 103 -0.72 10.78 -6.97
N LEU A 104 -1.85 10.43 -7.60
CA LEU A 104 -2.83 9.54 -7.00
C LEU A 104 -2.41 8.08 -7.22
N HIS A 105 -2.21 7.36 -6.14
CA HIS A 105 -1.85 5.94 -6.15
C HIS A 105 -3.03 5.08 -5.75
N ASN A 106 -3.17 3.97 -6.46
CA ASN A 106 -4.16 2.93 -6.18
C ASN A 106 -3.42 1.61 -5.95
N GLN A 107 -4.04 0.70 -5.16
CA GLN A 107 -3.48 -0.62 -4.85
C GLN A 107 -2.10 -0.54 -4.17
N THR A 108 -1.82 0.58 -3.51
CA THR A 108 -0.58 0.89 -2.79
C THR A 108 -0.76 0.80 -1.28
N MET A 109 0.37 0.80 -0.58
CA MET A 109 0.43 1.02 0.86
C MET A 109 1.48 2.11 1.11
N THR A 110 1.14 3.05 1.97
CA THR A 110 2.07 4.06 2.48
C THR A 110 2.31 3.79 3.96
N ILE A 111 3.57 3.85 4.37
CA ILE A 111 3.98 3.62 5.77
C ILE A 111 4.70 4.86 6.26
N THR A 112 4.18 5.42 7.35
CA THR A 112 4.83 6.53 8.05
C THR A 112 5.43 6.02 9.36
N CYS A 113 6.75 6.13 9.49
CA CYS A 113 7.47 5.78 10.69
C CYS A 113 7.72 7.02 11.55
N LEU A 114 7.48 6.92 12.85
CA LEU A 114 7.78 7.95 13.85
C LEU A 114 8.73 7.36 14.90
N SER A 115 9.73 8.14 15.27
CA SER A 115 10.69 7.85 16.34
C SER A 115 10.92 9.10 17.17
N GLU A 116 11.05 8.92 18.47
CA GLU A 116 11.57 9.93 19.38
C GLU A 116 13.06 9.62 19.59
N GLU A 117 13.92 10.65 19.68
CA GLU A 117 15.30 10.47 20.16
C GLU A 117 15.33 10.08 21.64
#